data_AF-A0A8X8G6Q3-F1
#
_entry.id   AF-A0A8X8G6Q3-F1
#
_cell.length_a   1.000
_cell.length_b   1.000
_cell.length_c   1.000
_cell.angle_alpha   90.00
_cell.angle_beta   90.00
_cell.angle_gamma   90.00
#
_symmetry.space_group_name_H-M   'P 1'
#
loop_
_entity.id
_entity.type
_entity.pdbx_description
1 polymer ?
#
loop_
_entity_poly.entity_id
_entity_poly.type
_entity_poly.pdbx_seq_one_letter_code
_entity_poly.pdbx_strand_id
1 'polypeptide(L)'
;YAHLPERFPPQKRIPDADIPSPDTKLRILAESIATLQQAGYLYIGMDHFALPDDELAIAQREGSLYRNFQGYSTHAGTDLLAFGMSAIAMVGPTYSQNIKDLDTWGATLESGHLPVERGLRLSDEDLLRRHIITRLICDFSLDFAALNRQFGLDFRQHFAASLPALEAMASDGLLHMDAHTLTVTPQGRLLIRHICMAFDAYLAQKPVHYSRVI
;
A
#
# COMPACT_ATOMS: atom_id res chain seq x y z
N TYR A 1 10.00 -3.37 -8.87
CA TYR A 1 9.96 -2.85 -10.25
C TYR A 1 8.66 -3.28 -10.92
N ALA A 2 7.87 -2.33 -11.42
CA ALA A 2 6.69 -2.62 -12.23
C ALA A 2 7.01 -2.30 -13.70
N HIS A 3 6.95 -3.32 -14.57
CA HIS A 3 7.18 -3.16 -15.99
C HIS A 3 5.86 -2.86 -16.71
N LEU A 4 5.68 -1.60 -17.09
CA LEU A 4 4.50 -1.04 -17.73
C LEU A 4 4.93 -0.11 -18.89
N PRO A 5 5.55 -0.67 -19.96
CA PRO A 5 6.11 0.12 -21.06
C PRO A 5 5.10 1.02 -21.78
N GLU A 6 3.82 0.65 -21.81
CA GLU A 6 2.77 1.50 -22.37
C GLU A 6 2.48 2.76 -21.55
N ARG A 7 2.76 2.73 -20.24
CA ARG A 7 2.60 3.87 -19.35
C ARG A 7 3.88 4.65 -19.14
N PHE A 8 5.03 3.96 -19.21
CA PHE A 8 6.35 4.53 -19.03
C PHE A 8 7.22 4.22 -20.26
N PRO A 9 7.15 5.05 -21.32
CA PRO A 9 7.87 4.83 -22.58
C PRO A 9 9.37 4.53 -22.43
N PRO A 10 10.13 5.11 -21.45
CA PRO A 10 11.52 4.73 -21.26
C PRO A 10 11.75 3.24 -20.97
N GLN A 11 10.77 2.53 -20.40
CA GLN A 11 10.88 1.10 -20.14
C GLN A 11 10.87 0.26 -21.42
N LYS A 12 10.40 0.78 -22.57
CA LYS A 12 10.49 0.12 -23.89
C LYS A 12 11.94 -0.11 -24.36
N ARG A 13 12.91 0.53 -23.70
CA ARG A 13 14.34 0.33 -23.95
C ARG A 13 14.88 -0.97 -23.35
N ILE A 14 14.11 -1.61 -22.46
CA ILE A 14 14.47 -2.91 -21.88
C ILE A 14 13.73 -3.97 -22.69
N PRO A 15 14.43 -4.87 -23.40
CA PRO A 15 13.79 -5.97 -24.09
C PRO A 15 12.97 -6.84 -23.14
N ASP A 16 11.76 -7.24 -23.52
CA ASP A 16 10.88 -8.08 -22.69
C ASP A 16 11.56 -9.41 -22.31
N ALA A 17 12.40 -9.95 -23.19
CA ALA A 17 13.17 -11.18 -22.96
C ALA A 17 14.23 -11.04 -21.85
N ASP A 18 14.68 -9.82 -21.56
CA ASP A 18 15.66 -9.53 -20.51
C ASP A 18 14.97 -9.35 -19.14
N ILE A 19 13.64 -9.27 -19.11
CA ILE A 19 12.88 -9.20 -17.87
C ILE A 19 12.88 -10.59 -17.21
N PRO A 20 13.34 -10.73 -15.95
CA PRO A 20 13.35 -12.02 -15.28
C PRO A 20 11.95 -12.65 -15.20
N SER A 21 11.89 -13.97 -15.35
CA SER A 21 10.65 -14.73 -15.20
C SER A 21 10.07 -14.57 -13.79
N PRO A 22 8.75 -14.76 -13.60
CA PRO A 22 8.12 -14.72 -12.28
C PRO A 22 8.82 -15.59 -11.22
N ASP A 23 9.17 -16.82 -11.58
CA ASP A 23 9.93 -17.74 -10.72
C ASP A 23 11.31 -17.15 -10.32
N THR A 24 12.04 -16.61 -11.29
CA THR A 24 13.34 -15.98 -11.03
C THR A 24 13.20 -14.78 -10.10
N LYS A 25 12.16 -13.94 -10.28
CA LYS A 25 11.90 -12.80 -9.40
C LYS A 25 11.60 -13.25 -7.96
N LEU A 26 10.82 -14.32 -7.79
CA LEU A 26 10.53 -14.89 -6.48
C LEU A 26 11.79 -15.41 -5.78
N ARG A 27 12.63 -16.12 -6.52
CA ARG A 27 13.91 -16.61 -5.99
C ARG A 27 14.83 -15.47 -5.59
N ILE A 28 14.98 -14.43 -6.44
CA ILE A 28 15.74 -13.23 -6.10
C ILE A 28 15.19 -12.57 -4.83
N LEU A 29 13.87 -12.45 -4.70
CA LEU A 29 13.24 -11.87 -3.50
C LEU A 29 13.55 -12.69 -2.25
N ALA A 30 13.39 -14.01 -2.31
CA ALA A 30 13.65 -14.91 -1.19
C ALA A 30 15.13 -14.86 -0.75
N GLU A 31 16.05 -14.90 -1.71
CA GLU A 31 17.49 -14.77 -1.45
C GLU A 31 17.83 -13.40 -0.85
N SER A 32 17.27 -12.32 -1.39
CA SER A 32 17.48 -10.96 -0.88
C SER A 32 17.00 -10.81 0.56
N ILE A 33 15.80 -11.34 0.89
CA ILE A 33 15.28 -11.34 2.26
C ILE A 33 16.24 -12.09 3.19
N ALA A 34 16.63 -13.32 2.81
CA ALA A 34 17.50 -14.14 3.63
C ALA A 34 18.86 -13.47 3.88
N THR A 35 19.49 -12.92 2.83
CA THR A 35 20.77 -12.21 2.92
C THR A 35 20.67 -10.98 3.84
N LEU A 36 19.63 -10.16 3.70
CA LEU A 36 19.46 -8.97 4.53
C LEU A 36 19.16 -9.33 5.98
N GLN A 37 18.36 -10.37 6.23
CA GLN A 37 18.10 -10.87 7.58
C GLN A 37 19.35 -11.44 8.25
N GLN A 38 20.19 -12.17 7.51
CA GLN A 38 21.49 -12.64 8.00
C GLN A 38 22.43 -11.48 8.34
N ALA A 39 22.30 -10.35 7.64
CA ALA A 39 23.02 -9.11 7.94
C ALA A 39 22.39 -8.28 9.08
N GLY A 40 21.32 -8.76 9.71
CA GLY A 40 20.67 -8.13 10.87
C GLY A 40 19.51 -7.19 10.55
N TYR A 41 19.10 -7.06 9.28
CA TYR A 41 17.95 -6.23 8.91
C TYR A 41 16.62 -6.95 9.16
N LEU A 42 15.64 -6.21 9.67
CA LEU A 42 14.26 -6.62 9.78
C LEU A 42 13.51 -6.33 8.48
N TYR A 43 12.64 -7.25 8.09
CA TYR A 43 11.71 -7.00 6.99
C TYR A 43 10.51 -6.20 7.50
N ILE A 44 10.51 -4.90 7.20
CA ILE A 44 9.43 -3.98 7.59
C ILE A 44 8.18 -4.25 6.76
N GLY A 45 8.34 -4.59 5.48
CA GLY A 45 7.23 -4.97 4.62
C GLY A 45 7.37 -4.44 3.21
N MET A 46 6.65 -5.05 2.27
CA MET A 46 6.77 -4.81 0.83
C MET A 46 8.23 -4.86 0.37
N ASP A 47 8.86 -3.70 0.17
CA ASP A 47 10.20 -3.48 -0.36
C ASP A 47 11.17 -2.86 0.66
N HIS A 48 10.79 -2.72 1.93
CA HIS A 48 11.58 -2.05 2.95
C HIS A 48 12.19 -3.00 3.99
N PHE A 49 13.46 -2.74 4.29
CA PHE A 49 14.24 -3.38 5.34
C PHE A 49 14.90 -2.32 6.20
N ALA A 50 15.00 -2.54 7.50
CA ALA A 50 15.60 -1.60 8.44
C ALA A 50 16.31 -2.33 9.59
N LEU A 51 17.28 -1.70 10.23
CA LEU A 51 17.91 -2.27 11.42
C LEU A 51 16.92 -2.28 12.61
N PRO A 52 17.10 -3.12 13.63
CA PRO A 52 16.15 -3.25 14.74
C PRO A 52 15.95 -1.97 15.58
N ASP A 53 16.93 -1.07 15.55
CA ASP A 53 16.99 0.23 16.23
C ASP A 53 16.61 1.41 15.32
N ASP A 54 16.30 1.14 14.05
CA ASP A 54 15.76 2.14 13.12
C ASP A 54 14.36 2.59 13.56
N GLU A 55 14.04 3.86 13.33
CA GLU A 55 12.76 4.45 13.72
C GLU A 55 11.54 3.74 13.11
N LEU A 56 11.67 3.18 11.90
CA LEU A 56 10.59 2.43 11.24
C LEU A 56 10.36 1.08 11.91
N ALA A 57 11.43 0.40 12.32
CA ALA A 57 11.35 -0.87 13.04
C ALA A 57 10.71 -0.68 14.42
N ILE A 58 11.11 0.40 15.11
CA ILE A 58 10.52 0.78 16.41
C ILE A 58 9.04 1.10 16.23
N ALA A 59 8.69 1.97 15.28
CA ALA A 59 7.32 2.38 15.03
C ALA A 59 6.42 1.18 14.65
N GLN A 60 6.94 0.22 13.89
CA GLN A 60 6.19 -1.00 13.56
C GLN A 60 5.89 -1.82 14.81
N ARG A 61 6.88 -2.03 15.68
CA ARG A 61 6.71 -2.80 16.91
C ARG A 61 5.74 -2.12 17.89
N GLU A 62 5.66 -0.80 17.85
CA GLU A 62 4.76 0.01 18.68
C GLU A 62 3.38 0.24 18.04
N GLY A 63 3.16 -0.24 16.81
CA GLY A 63 1.90 -0.04 16.06
C GLY A 63 1.67 1.39 15.57
N SER A 64 2.70 2.24 15.59
CA SER A 64 2.67 3.65 15.17
C SER A 64 3.18 3.86 13.75
N LEU A 65 3.68 2.81 13.09
CA LEU A 65 4.14 2.88 11.69
C LEU A 65 3.00 3.35 10.78
N TYR A 66 3.34 4.24 9.86
CA TYR A 66 2.43 4.77 8.86
C TYR A 66 3.02 4.64 7.46
N ARG A 67 2.18 4.76 6.43
CA ARG A 67 2.61 4.75 5.04
C ARG A 67 1.91 5.83 4.25
N ASN A 68 2.69 6.66 3.55
CA ASN A 68 2.21 7.68 2.62
C ASN A 68 2.65 7.37 1.17
N PHE A 69 2.58 8.37 0.27
CA PHE A 69 2.96 8.20 -1.13
C PHE A 69 4.47 7.94 -1.33
N GLN A 70 5.33 8.39 -0.43
CA GLN A 70 6.78 8.20 -0.52
C GLN A 70 7.24 6.86 0.06
N GLY A 71 6.52 6.30 1.03
CA GLY A 71 6.91 5.06 1.67
C GLY A 71 6.41 4.97 3.11
N TYR A 72 7.10 4.16 3.91
CA TYR A 72 6.87 4.09 5.34
C TYR A 72 7.38 5.34 6.06
N SER A 73 6.73 5.71 7.15
CA SER A 73 7.04 6.90 7.94
C SER A 73 6.57 6.71 9.39
N THR A 74 7.20 7.42 10.31
CA THR A 74 6.84 7.50 11.73
C THR A 74 5.81 8.61 12.04
N HIS A 75 5.49 9.45 11.06
CA HIS A 75 4.55 10.57 11.23
C HIS A 75 3.14 10.22 10.72
N ALA A 76 2.36 9.57 11.59
CA ALA A 76 0.95 9.33 11.34
C ALA A 76 0.10 10.60 11.56
N GLY A 77 -1.03 10.72 10.84
CA GLY A 77 -2.03 11.75 11.08
C GLY A 77 -1.65 13.17 10.63
N THR A 78 -0.56 13.33 9.89
CA THR A 78 -0.14 14.62 9.33
C THR A 78 -0.70 14.83 7.93
N ASP A 79 -1.00 16.08 7.59
CA ASP A 79 -1.22 16.47 6.20
C ASP A 79 0.11 16.41 5.42
N LEU A 80 0.03 15.91 4.19
CA LEU A 80 1.13 15.86 3.23
C LEU A 80 0.92 16.94 2.17
N LEU A 81 1.70 18.01 2.24
CA LEU A 81 1.77 19.01 1.18
C LEU A 81 2.80 18.57 0.12
N ALA A 82 2.48 18.81 -1.14
CA ALA A 82 3.29 18.33 -2.25
C ALA A 82 3.55 19.43 -3.27
N PHE A 83 4.82 19.57 -3.66
CA PHE A 83 5.29 20.61 -4.57
C PHE A 83 5.94 19.97 -5.80
N GLY A 84 5.89 20.67 -6.93
CA GLY A 84 6.40 20.19 -8.21
C GLY A 84 5.35 19.51 -9.08
N MET A 85 5.73 19.23 -10.33
CA MET A 85 4.89 18.51 -11.28
C MET A 85 4.61 17.08 -10.80
N SER A 86 3.43 16.55 -11.14
CA SER A 86 2.93 15.21 -10.77
C SER A 86 2.74 14.91 -9.28
N ALA A 87 3.19 15.80 -8.41
CA ALA A 87 3.20 15.64 -6.96
C ALA A 87 1.78 15.40 -6.42
N ILE A 88 1.67 14.55 -5.38
CA ILE A 88 0.38 14.18 -4.77
C ILE A 88 0.38 14.63 -3.33
N ALA A 89 -0.58 15.48 -2.99
CA ALA A 89 -0.85 15.94 -1.64
C ALA A 89 -1.99 15.13 -1.00
N MET A 90 -1.97 15.06 0.33
CA MET A 90 -3.04 14.54 1.16
C MET A 90 -3.35 15.57 2.25
N VAL A 91 -4.54 16.16 2.23
CA VAL A 91 -4.97 17.14 3.24
C VAL A 91 -6.33 16.73 3.77
N GLY A 92 -6.41 16.39 5.06
CA GLY A 92 -7.59 15.82 5.69
C GLY A 92 -8.12 14.58 4.91
N PRO A 93 -9.40 14.55 4.53
CA PRO A 93 -9.99 13.46 3.76
C PRO A 93 -9.84 13.65 2.24
N THR A 94 -8.81 14.38 1.77
CA THR A 94 -8.65 14.66 0.34
C THR A 94 -7.28 14.26 -0.19
N TYR A 95 -7.27 13.87 -1.46
CA TYR A 95 -6.06 13.76 -2.27
C TYR A 95 -6.15 14.74 -3.44
N SER A 96 -5.03 15.36 -3.78
CA SER A 96 -4.91 16.20 -4.97
C SER A 96 -3.60 15.90 -5.68
N GLN A 97 -3.63 15.85 -7.00
CA GLN A 97 -2.45 15.62 -7.82
C GLN A 97 -2.21 16.83 -8.72
N ASN A 98 -0.96 17.29 -8.74
CA ASN A 98 -0.51 18.34 -9.64
C ASN A 98 -0.40 17.84 -11.08
N ILE A 99 -0.50 18.78 -12.02
CA ILE A 99 -0.26 18.57 -13.45
C ILE A 99 1.08 17.86 -13.66
N LYS A 100 1.07 16.82 -14.49
CA LYS A 100 2.23 15.94 -14.74
C LYS A 100 3.12 16.44 -15.87
N ASP A 101 2.55 17.21 -16.79
CA ASP A 101 3.28 17.84 -17.88
C ASP A 101 4.00 19.09 -17.37
N LEU A 102 5.31 19.17 -17.61
CA LEU A 102 6.15 20.22 -17.03
C LEU A 102 5.77 21.61 -17.57
N ASP A 103 5.54 21.72 -18.87
CA ASP A 103 5.24 22.99 -19.52
C ASP A 103 3.89 23.54 -19.07
N THR A 104 2.86 22.69 -19.07
CA THR A 104 1.52 23.06 -18.59
C THR A 104 1.53 23.39 -17.10
N TRP A 105 2.26 22.63 -16.29
CA TRP A 105 2.43 22.89 -14.85
C TRP A 105 3.09 24.27 -14.61
N GLY A 106 4.17 24.57 -15.35
CA GLY A 106 4.89 25.84 -15.26
C GLY A 106 4.03 27.04 -15.68
N ALA A 107 3.40 26.96 -16.86
CA ALA A 107 2.51 28.01 -17.35
C ALA A 107 1.34 28.29 -16.40
N THR A 108 0.78 27.24 -15.76
CA THR A 108 -0.30 27.40 -14.77
C THR A 108 0.17 28.21 -13.56
N LEU A 109 1.37 27.92 -13.04
CA LEU A 109 1.96 28.67 -11.94
C LEU A 109 2.27 30.12 -12.31
N GLU A 110 2.86 30.35 -13.49
CA GLU A 110 3.16 31.70 -14.00
C GLU A 110 1.90 32.56 -14.15
N SER A 111 0.75 31.94 -14.43
CA SER A 111 -0.55 32.60 -14.48
C SER A 111 -1.20 32.87 -13.12
N GLY A 112 -0.55 32.50 -12.01
CA GLY A 112 -1.05 32.72 -10.64
C GLY A 112 -2.07 31.68 -10.15
N HIS A 113 -2.21 30.54 -10.83
CA HIS A 113 -3.14 29.48 -10.47
C HIS A 113 -2.43 28.28 -9.82
N LEU A 114 -3.14 27.56 -8.95
CA LEU A 114 -2.64 26.29 -8.40
C LEU A 114 -2.67 25.21 -9.50
N PRO A 115 -1.57 24.46 -9.73
CA PRO A 115 -1.44 23.54 -10.84
C PRO A 115 -2.05 22.16 -10.52
N VAL A 116 -3.25 22.12 -9.96
CA VAL A 116 -3.95 20.88 -9.58
C VAL A 116 -4.68 20.31 -10.81
N GLU A 117 -4.31 19.11 -11.24
CA GLU A 117 -4.93 18.41 -12.37
C GLU A 117 -6.23 17.70 -11.95
N ARG A 118 -6.21 17.07 -10.78
CA ARG A 118 -7.33 16.25 -10.28
C ARG A 118 -7.27 16.05 -8.78
N GLY A 119 -8.40 15.73 -8.18
CA GLY A 119 -8.49 15.37 -6.77
C GLY A 119 -9.57 14.35 -6.48
N LEU A 120 -9.55 13.84 -5.25
CA LEU A 120 -10.52 12.91 -4.71
C LEU A 120 -10.83 13.31 -3.27
N ARG A 121 -12.11 13.48 -2.95
CA ARG A 121 -12.58 13.56 -1.56
C ARG A 121 -13.05 12.18 -1.14
N LEU A 122 -12.49 11.68 -0.05
CA LEU A 122 -12.82 10.38 0.53
C LEU A 122 -14.16 10.46 1.27
N SER A 123 -14.99 9.45 1.05
CA SER A 123 -16.16 9.17 1.87
C SER A 123 -15.78 8.53 3.20
N ASP A 124 -16.73 8.40 4.12
CA ASP A 124 -16.49 7.70 5.39
C ASP A 124 -16.09 6.23 5.18
N GLU A 125 -16.68 5.58 4.16
CA GLU A 125 -16.32 4.22 3.75
C GLU A 125 -14.88 4.15 3.22
N ASP A 126 -14.46 5.15 2.45
CA ASP A 126 -13.08 5.23 1.96
C ASP A 126 -12.09 5.45 3.12
N LEU A 127 -12.46 6.25 4.12
CA LEU A 127 -11.63 6.47 5.30
C LEU A 127 -11.48 5.19 6.13
N LEU A 128 -12.56 4.43 6.32
CA LEU A 128 -12.54 3.12 6.96
C LEU A 128 -11.63 2.13 6.22
N ARG A 129 -11.83 1.97 4.90
CA ARG A 129 -11.04 1.05 4.08
C ARG A 129 -9.58 1.45 4.02
N ARG A 130 -9.30 2.76 3.89
CA ARG A 130 -7.94 3.30 3.99
C ARG A 130 -7.29 2.93 5.32
N HIS A 131 -8.00 3.12 6.43
CA HIS A 131 -7.47 2.76 7.74
C HIS A 131 -7.13 1.27 7.83
N ILE A 132 -8.07 0.39 7.45
CA ILE A 132 -7.86 -1.07 7.46
C ILE A 132 -6.65 -1.47 6.60
N ILE A 133 -6.59 -1.00 5.34
CA ILE A 133 -5.49 -1.32 4.43
C ILE A 133 -4.15 -0.78 4.98
N THR A 134 -4.15 0.42 5.56
CA THR A 134 -2.95 0.98 6.19
C THR A 134 -2.48 0.14 7.37
N ARG A 135 -3.38 -0.32 8.25
CA ARG A 135 -3.03 -1.21 9.38
C ARG A 135 -2.51 -2.57 8.90
N LEU A 136 -3.13 -3.16 7.88
CA LEU A 136 -2.64 -4.41 7.29
C LEU A 136 -1.23 -4.28 6.71
N ILE A 137 -0.93 -3.19 6.00
CA ILE A 137 0.38 -3.00 5.36
C ILE A 137 1.45 -2.63 6.39
N CYS A 138 1.11 -1.87 7.44
CA CYS A 138 2.08 -1.41 8.43
C CYS A 138 2.30 -2.43 9.56
N ASP A 139 1.20 -2.96 10.11
CA ASP A 139 1.22 -3.71 11.37
C ASP A 139 0.96 -5.21 11.15
N PHE A 140 0.54 -5.60 9.94
CA PHE A 140 0.21 -6.98 9.59
C PHE A 140 -0.88 -7.61 10.47
N SER A 141 -1.70 -6.79 11.12
CA SER A 141 -2.77 -7.25 11.99
C SER A 141 -3.93 -6.26 12.02
N LEU A 142 -5.12 -6.76 12.36
CA LEU A 142 -6.34 -6.00 12.62
C LEU A 142 -6.99 -6.50 13.90
N ASP A 143 -7.36 -5.57 14.78
CA ASP A 143 -8.23 -5.80 15.93
C ASP A 143 -9.65 -5.34 15.56
N PHE A 144 -10.58 -6.29 15.47
CA PHE A 144 -11.96 -5.99 15.08
C PHE A 144 -12.69 -5.17 16.15
N ALA A 145 -12.42 -5.38 17.43
CA ALA A 145 -13.07 -4.61 18.50
C ALA A 145 -12.61 -3.15 18.48
N ALA A 146 -11.34 -2.89 18.19
CA ALA A 146 -10.82 -1.54 18.01
C ALA A 146 -11.48 -0.85 16.80
N LEU A 147 -11.56 -1.53 15.65
CA LEU A 147 -12.24 -1.00 14.45
C LEU A 147 -13.72 -0.72 14.71
N ASN A 148 -14.42 -1.66 15.35
CA ASN A 148 -15.84 -1.53 15.69
C ASN A 148 -16.09 -0.29 16.55
N ARG A 149 -15.26 -0.06 17.57
CA ARG A 149 -15.35 1.14 18.44
C ARG A 149 -15.04 2.42 17.68
N GLN A 150 -13.98 2.42 16.87
CA GLN A 150 -13.51 3.62 16.18
C GLN A 150 -14.49 4.09 15.10
N PHE A 151 -15.07 3.16 14.34
CA PHE A 151 -15.93 3.47 13.20
C PHE A 151 -17.43 3.24 13.47
N GLY A 152 -17.80 2.76 14.65
CA GLY A 152 -19.20 2.53 15.02
C GLY A 152 -19.89 1.46 14.18
N LEU A 153 -19.19 0.36 13.90
CA LEU A 153 -19.67 -0.73 13.04
C LEU A 153 -19.45 -2.11 13.67
N ASP A 154 -20.03 -3.15 13.07
CA ASP A 154 -19.62 -4.54 13.29
C ASP A 154 -18.80 -5.03 12.10
N PHE A 155 -17.51 -5.32 12.31
CA PHE A 155 -16.58 -5.67 11.24
C PHE A 155 -17.04 -6.90 10.44
N ARG A 156 -17.52 -7.94 11.12
CA ARG A 156 -17.91 -9.20 10.47
C ARG A 156 -19.17 -9.01 9.65
N GLN A 157 -20.11 -8.22 10.14
CA GLN A 157 -21.32 -7.86 9.40
C GLN A 157 -21.00 -6.95 8.22
N HIS A 158 -20.20 -5.89 8.42
CA HIS A 158 -19.88 -4.89 7.41
C HIS A 158 -19.05 -5.47 6.26
N PHE A 159 -18.08 -6.32 6.58
CA PHE A 159 -17.20 -6.97 5.61
C PHE A 159 -17.59 -8.41 5.29
N ALA A 160 -18.86 -8.79 5.50
CA ALA A 160 -19.34 -10.15 5.25
C ALA A 160 -19.04 -10.66 3.83
N ALA A 161 -19.10 -9.78 2.82
CA ALA A 161 -18.76 -10.12 1.43
C ALA A 161 -17.26 -10.41 1.21
N SER A 162 -16.38 -9.87 2.07
CA SER A 162 -14.93 -10.07 2.01
C SER A 162 -14.49 -11.32 2.78
N LEU A 163 -15.27 -11.79 3.77
CA LEU A 163 -14.89 -12.91 4.63
C LEU A 163 -14.55 -14.20 3.88
N PRO A 164 -15.31 -14.65 2.85
CA PRO A 164 -14.96 -15.89 2.13
C PRO A 164 -13.58 -15.84 1.46
N ALA A 165 -13.18 -14.69 0.92
CA ALA A 165 -11.86 -14.52 0.33
C ALA A 165 -10.75 -14.55 1.40
N LEU A 166 -11.00 -13.95 2.57
CA LEU A 166 -10.07 -13.98 3.70
C LEU A 166 -9.94 -15.39 4.28
N GLU A 167 -11.02 -16.16 4.35
CA GLU A 167 -11.03 -17.56 4.80
C GLU A 167 -10.26 -18.48 3.85
N ALA A 168 -10.37 -18.25 2.53
CA ALA A 168 -9.56 -18.95 1.54
C ALA A 168 -8.07 -18.65 1.73
N MET A 169 -7.70 -17.37 1.89
CA MET A 169 -6.31 -16.98 2.19
C MET A 169 -5.81 -17.55 3.53
N ALA A 170 -6.70 -17.71 4.52
CA ALA A 170 -6.36 -18.35 5.79
C ALA A 170 -6.06 -19.85 5.61
N SER A 171 -6.87 -20.52 4.78
CA SER A 171 -6.68 -21.93 4.43
C SER A 171 -5.38 -22.16 3.66
N ASP A 172 -4.96 -21.18 2.85
CA ASP A 172 -3.66 -21.16 2.15
C ASP A 172 -2.48 -20.77 3.07
N GLY A 173 -2.73 -20.48 4.36
CA GLY A 173 -1.70 -20.14 5.34
C GLY A 173 -1.15 -18.72 5.23
N LEU A 174 -1.82 -17.82 4.48
CA LEU A 174 -1.38 -16.43 4.32
C LEU A 174 -1.76 -15.54 5.50
N LEU A 175 -2.81 -15.91 6.24
CA LEU A 175 -3.25 -15.19 7.43
C LEU A 175 -3.88 -16.16 8.43
N HIS A 176 -3.95 -15.72 9.68
CA HIS A 176 -4.79 -16.32 10.70
C HIS A 176 -5.93 -15.35 10.99
N MET A 177 -7.15 -15.86 11.09
CA MET A 177 -8.33 -15.07 11.41
C MET A 177 -9.18 -15.83 12.43
N ASP A 178 -9.49 -15.16 13.54
CA ASP A 178 -10.38 -15.68 14.58
C ASP A 178 -11.57 -14.72 14.79
N ALA A 179 -12.31 -14.91 15.89
CA ALA A 179 -13.48 -14.08 16.19
C ALA A 179 -13.17 -12.58 16.37
N HIS A 180 -11.94 -12.25 16.76
CA HIS A 180 -11.53 -10.93 17.24
C HIS A 180 -10.44 -10.28 16.39
N THR A 181 -9.62 -11.08 15.71
CA THR A 181 -8.43 -10.59 15.02
C THR A 181 -8.22 -11.21 13.65
N LEU A 182 -7.49 -10.49 12.81
CA LEU A 182 -6.84 -10.99 11.61
C LEU A 182 -5.35 -10.68 11.73
N THR A 183 -4.48 -11.68 11.59
CA THR A 183 -3.03 -11.52 11.61
C THR A 183 -2.39 -12.16 10.39
N VAL A 184 -1.57 -11.42 9.65
CA VAL A 184 -0.90 -11.88 8.43
C VAL A 184 0.34 -12.69 8.79
N THR A 185 0.47 -13.89 8.22
CA THR A 185 1.63 -14.78 8.45
C THR A 185 2.87 -14.24 7.74
N PRO A 186 4.09 -14.69 8.10
CA PRO A 186 5.30 -14.30 7.38
C PRO A 186 5.22 -14.53 5.87
N GLN A 187 4.57 -15.60 5.42
CA GLN A 187 4.32 -15.88 4.00
C GLN A 187 3.31 -14.89 3.40
N GLY A 188 2.22 -14.60 4.12
CA GLY A 188 1.24 -13.61 3.69
C GLY A 188 1.79 -12.19 3.57
N ARG A 189 2.83 -11.83 4.32
CA ARG A 189 3.47 -10.50 4.21
C ARG A 189 4.02 -10.24 2.80
N LEU A 190 4.50 -11.27 2.11
CA LEU A 190 4.96 -11.18 0.72
C LEU A 190 3.80 -10.93 -0.25
N LEU A 191 2.59 -11.36 0.12
CA LEU A 191 1.36 -11.22 -0.64
C LEU A 191 0.41 -10.19 -0.01
N ILE A 192 0.92 -9.25 0.79
CA ILE A 192 0.09 -8.32 1.56
C ILE A 192 -0.86 -7.50 0.67
N ARG A 193 -0.43 -7.19 -0.56
CA ARG A 193 -1.28 -6.51 -1.55
C ARG A 193 -2.53 -7.32 -1.89
N HIS A 194 -2.39 -8.64 -2.03
CA HIS A 194 -3.51 -9.53 -2.33
C HIS A 194 -4.50 -9.58 -1.15
N ILE A 195 -4.00 -9.62 0.08
CA ILE A 195 -4.86 -9.57 1.28
C ILE A 195 -5.62 -8.23 1.35
N CYS A 196 -4.94 -7.12 1.08
CA CYS A 196 -5.58 -5.79 1.08
C CYS A 196 -6.67 -5.64 0.01
N MET A 197 -6.57 -6.35 -1.12
CA MET A 197 -7.57 -6.31 -2.19
C MET A 197 -8.95 -6.78 -1.72
N ALA A 198 -9.04 -7.63 -0.69
CA ALA A 198 -10.31 -8.03 -0.10
C ALA A 198 -11.10 -6.84 0.49
N PHE A 199 -10.42 -5.73 0.78
CA PHE A 199 -11.00 -4.51 1.33
C PHE A 199 -11.09 -3.36 0.32
N ASP A 200 -10.72 -3.58 -0.95
CA ASP A 200 -10.82 -2.56 -2.00
C ASP A 200 -12.18 -2.63 -2.71
N ALA A 201 -13.03 -1.62 -2.47
CA ALA A 201 -14.37 -1.53 -3.07
C ALA A 201 -14.34 -1.22 -4.58
N TYR A 202 -13.24 -0.66 -5.10
CA TYR A 202 -13.15 -0.18 -6.46
C TYR A 202 -12.56 -1.21 -7.42
N LEU A 203 -11.97 -2.29 -6.91
CA LEU A 203 -11.36 -3.34 -7.73
C LEU A 203 -12.37 -3.99 -8.69
N ALA A 204 -13.58 -4.27 -8.23
CA ALA A 204 -14.64 -4.86 -9.05
C ALA A 204 -15.29 -3.88 -10.05
N GLN A 205 -15.06 -2.57 -9.88
CA GLN A 205 -15.78 -1.52 -10.62
C GLN A 205 -15.02 -1.01 -11.85
N LYS A 206 -13.70 -1.26 -11.95
CA LYS A 206 -12.89 -0.82 -13.09
C LYS A 206 -11.90 -1.91 -13.52
N PRO A 207 -11.90 -2.32 -14.80
CA PRO A 207 -10.79 -3.10 -15.35
C PRO A 207 -9.58 -2.18 -15.49
N VAL A 208 -8.82 -2.01 -14.41
CA VAL A 208 -7.51 -1.35 -14.44
C VAL A 208 -6.45 -2.43 -14.58
N HIS A 209 -5.58 -2.30 -15.59
CA HIS A 209 -4.41 -3.16 -15.73
C HIS A 209 -3.38 -2.83 -14.64
N TYR A 210 -3.37 -3.62 -13.56
CA TYR A 210 -2.31 -3.60 -12.55
C TYR A 210 -1.10 -4.39 -13.05
N SER A 211 0.11 -4.07 -12.55
CA SER A 211 1.24 -4.98 -12.74
C SER A 211 0.92 -6.30 -12.03
N ARG A 212 1.08 -7.44 -12.70
CA ARG A 212 0.87 -8.75 -12.09
C ARG A 212 1.69 -8.86 -10.81
N VAL A 213 1.06 -9.39 -9.77
CA VAL A 213 1.65 -9.49 -8.43
C VAL A 213 2.87 -10.41 -8.46
N ILE A 214 2.80 -11.47 -9.29
CA ILE A 214 3.88 -12.39 -9.66
C ILE A 214 3.62 -12.80 -11.12
#